data_AF-A0A352X561-F1
#
_entry.id   AF-A0A352X561-F1
#
_cell.length_a   1.000
_cell.length_b   1.000
_cell.length_c   1.000
_cell.angle_alpha   90.00
_cell.angle_beta   90.00
_cell.angle_gamma   90.00
#
_symmetry.space_group_name_H-M   'P 1'
#
loop_
_entity.id
_entity.type
_entity.pdbx_description
1 polymer ?
#
loop_
_entity_poly.entity_id
_entity_poly.type
_entity_poly.pdbx_seq_one_letter_code
_entity_poly.pdbx_strand_id
1 'polypeptide(L)'
;MSETGWSNFEETVAQEAFDKAYQREIAALIEEVRAQASAIAEIKDMWVLHDFLSARRHDLDGKYEYRNSVLIFVFARLVKEGWLNIKELEGLDKDKLAKIVALARM
;
A
#
# COMPACT_ATOMS: atom_id res chain seq x y z
N MET A 1 18.08 -1.00 21.18
CA MET A 1 16.76 -0.69 20.61
C MET A 1 16.86 0.73 20.08
N SER A 2 16.52 0.96 18.81
CA SER A 2 16.42 2.33 18.28
C SER A 2 15.32 3.08 19.01
N GLU A 3 15.37 4.42 19.02
CA GLU A 3 14.36 5.29 19.62
C GLU A 3 12.95 5.11 19.01
N THR A 4 12.84 4.36 17.91
CA THR A 4 11.62 4.18 17.12
C THR A 4 10.88 2.88 17.42
N GLY A 5 11.46 1.95 18.19
CA GLY A 5 10.86 0.64 18.49
C GLY A 5 11.00 -0.41 17.37
N TRP A 6 11.79 -0.11 16.33
CA TRP A 6 12.09 -1.00 15.20
C TRP A 6 13.57 -1.35 15.17
N SER A 7 13.93 -2.63 15.18
CA SER A 7 15.33 -3.03 14.96
C SER A 7 15.76 -2.79 13.51
N ASN A 8 17.06 -2.66 13.25
CA ASN A 8 17.59 -2.50 11.88
C ASN A 8 17.14 -3.65 10.94
N PHE A 9 17.02 -4.87 11.46
CA PHE A 9 16.50 -6.00 10.71
C PHE A 9 15.02 -5.83 10.36
N GLU A 10 14.21 -5.40 11.32
CA GLU A 10 12.78 -5.13 11.10
C GLU A 10 12.57 -3.97 10.11
N GLU A 11 13.39 -2.91 10.18
CA GLU A 11 13.34 -1.80 9.21
C GLU A 11 13.67 -2.27 7.80
N THR A 12 14.63 -3.19 7.64
CA THR A 12 14.98 -3.78 6.33
C THR A 12 13.81 -4.57 5.77
N VAL A 13 13.22 -5.47 6.58
CA VAL A 13 12.04 -6.26 6.19
C VAL A 13 10.86 -5.35 5.85
N ALA A 14 10.62 -4.32 6.67
CA ALA A 14 9.55 -3.37 6.47
C ALA A 14 9.72 -2.56 5.16
N GLN A 15 10.93 -2.07 4.89
CA GLN A 15 11.21 -1.33 3.67
C GLN A 15 10.99 -2.20 2.43
N GLU A 16 11.50 -3.43 2.42
CA GLU A 16 11.31 -4.35 1.30
C GLU A 16 9.83 -4.68 1.05
N ALA A 17 9.07 -4.95 2.11
CA ALA A 17 7.64 -5.25 2.04
C ALA A 17 6.85 -4.04 1.51
N PHE A 18 7.17 -2.84 2.02
CA PHE A 18 6.56 -1.59 1.62
C PHE A 18 6.79 -1.30 0.13
N ASP A 19 8.04 -1.39 -0.32
CA ASP A 19 8.40 -1.13 -1.71
C ASP A 19 7.75 -2.15 -2.65
N LYS A 20 7.75 -3.45 -2.30
CA LYS A 20 7.09 -4.48 -3.10
C LYS A 20 5.59 -4.22 -3.24
N ALA A 21 4.91 -3.84 -2.16
CA ALA A 21 3.48 -3.52 -2.20
C ALA A 21 3.21 -2.30 -3.09
N TYR A 22 4.01 -1.24 -2.95
CA TYR A 22 3.93 -0.04 -3.79
C TYR A 22 4.08 -0.38 -5.27
N GLN A 23 5.13 -1.13 -5.64
CA GLN A 23 5.37 -1.51 -7.03
C GLN A 23 4.20 -2.34 -7.62
N ARG A 24 3.62 -3.26 -6.84
CA ARG A 24 2.44 -4.04 -7.28
C ARG A 24 1.23 -3.16 -7.55
N GLU A 25 0.93 -2.24 -6.64
CA GLU A 25 -0.22 -1.36 -6.80
C GLU A 25 -0.05 -0.39 -7.96
N ILE A 26 1.15 0.19 -8.12
CA ILE A 26 1.44 1.06 -9.25
C ILE A 26 1.35 0.30 -10.58
N ALA A 27 1.88 -0.92 -10.66
CA ALA A 27 1.75 -1.74 -11.86
C ALA A 27 0.28 -2.03 -12.19
N ALA A 28 -0.54 -2.39 -11.20
CA ALA A 28 -1.96 -2.63 -11.39
C ALA A 28 -2.70 -1.35 -11.82
N LEU A 29 -2.39 -0.20 -11.21
CA LEU A 29 -2.97 1.09 -11.58
C LEU A 29 -2.62 1.46 -13.03
N ILE A 30 -1.38 1.24 -13.47
CA ILE A 30 -0.97 1.51 -14.86
C ILE A 30 -1.79 0.67 -15.84
N GLU A 31 -1.98 -0.62 -15.56
CA GLU A 31 -2.77 -1.51 -16.42
C GLU A 31 -4.26 -1.11 -16.43
N GLU A 32 -4.81 -0.75 -15.27
CA GLU A 32 -6.18 -0.25 -15.14
C GLU A 32 -6.40 1.03 -15.96
N VAL A 33 -5.46 1.99 -15.88
CA VAL A 33 -5.51 3.23 -16.65
C VAL A 33 -5.39 2.97 -18.14
N ARG A 34 -4.51 2.06 -18.58
CA ARG A 34 -4.39 1.66 -19.99
C ARG A 34 -5.71 1.09 -20.52
N ALA A 35 -6.33 0.18 -19.76
CA ALA A 35 -7.60 -0.42 -20.13
C ALA A 35 -8.71 0.64 -20.25
N GLN A 36 -8.87 1.49 -19.23
CA GLN A 36 -9.89 2.56 -19.25
C GLN A 36 -9.65 3.56 -20.39
N ALA A 37 -8.40 4.02 -20.58
CA ALA A 37 -8.06 4.95 -21.64
C ALA A 37 -8.33 4.40 -23.04
N SER A 38 -8.06 3.11 -23.26
CA SER A 38 -8.34 2.44 -24.54
C SER A 38 -9.83 2.30 -24.87
N ALA A 39 -10.70 2.40 -23.86
CA ALA A 39 -12.15 2.25 -24.00
C ALA A 39 -12.90 3.59 -24.13
N ILE A 40 -12.21 4.73 -24.06
CA ILE A 40 -12.81 6.07 -24.19
C ILE A 40 -13.46 6.22 -25.57
N ALA A 41 -14.75 6.49 -25.61
CA ALA A 41 -15.51 6.75 -26.84
C ALA A 41 -16.10 8.16 -26.87
N GLU A 42 -16.40 8.73 -25.71
CA GLU A 42 -16.96 10.07 -25.57
C GLU A 42 -16.26 10.93 -24.51
N ILE A 43 -16.53 12.24 -24.55
CA ILE A 43 -15.94 13.22 -23.63
C ILE A 43 -16.24 12.90 -22.16
N LYS A 44 -17.39 12.26 -21.89
CA LYS A 44 -17.78 11.85 -20.54
C LYS A 44 -16.83 10.78 -19.98
N ASP A 45 -16.40 9.82 -20.79
CA ASP A 45 -15.46 8.78 -20.37
C ASP A 45 -14.09 9.38 -19.98
N MET A 46 -13.68 10.42 -20.70
CA MET A 46 -12.45 11.16 -20.37
C MET A 46 -12.52 11.82 -18.99
N TRP A 47 -13.67 12.38 -18.62
CA TRP A 47 -13.87 12.94 -17.28
C TRP A 47 -13.97 11.88 -16.20
N VAL A 48 -14.56 10.72 -16.49
CA VAL A 48 -14.54 9.56 -15.57
C VAL A 48 -13.11 9.11 -15.29
N LEU A 49 -12.26 9.02 -16.32
CA LEU A 49 -10.84 8.67 -16.14
C LEU A 49 -10.08 9.75 -15.33
N HIS A 50 -10.36 11.03 -15.57
CA HIS A 50 -9.79 12.13 -14.80
C HIS A 50 -10.13 12.03 -13.30
N ASP A 51 -11.39 11.80 -12.98
CA ASP A 51 -11.87 11.72 -11.60
C ASP A 51 -11.30 10.49 -10.91
N PHE A 52 -11.23 9.36 -11.61
CA PHE A 52 -10.55 8.15 -11.16
C PHE A 52 -9.09 8.42 -10.82
N LEU A 53 -8.32 9.04 -11.71
CA LEU A 53 -6.90 9.38 -11.47
C LEU A 53 -6.72 10.34 -10.31
N SER A 54 -7.61 11.32 -10.17
CA SER A 54 -7.59 12.29 -9.07
C SER A 54 -7.80 11.61 -7.72
N ALA A 55 -8.78 10.68 -7.64
CA ALA A 55 -9.02 9.89 -6.45
C ALA A 55 -7.84 8.97 -6.12
N ARG A 56 -7.30 8.27 -7.13
CA ARG A 56 -6.15 7.36 -6.96
C ARG A 56 -4.90 8.09 -6.48
N ARG A 57 -4.62 9.29 -6.99
CA ARG A 57 -3.50 10.10 -6.53
C ARG A 57 -3.63 10.46 -5.05
N HIS A 58 -4.78 10.97 -4.65
CA HIS A 58 -5.02 11.33 -3.25
C HIS A 58 -4.87 10.13 -2.31
N ASP A 59 -5.37 8.98 -2.75
CA ASP A 59 -5.24 7.74 -1.98
C ASP A 59 -3.79 7.29 -1.83
N LEU A 60 -3.03 7.23 -2.93
CA LEU A 60 -1.62 6.83 -2.92
C LEU A 60 -0.75 7.76 -2.08
N ASP A 61 -0.95 9.08 -2.22
CA ASP A 61 -0.20 10.10 -1.46
C ASP A 61 -0.42 9.95 0.05
N GLY A 62 -1.63 9.60 0.48
CA GLY A 62 -1.95 9.39 1.90
C GLY A 62 -1.60 7.99 2.43
N LYS A 63 -1.59 6.98 1.56
CA LYS A 63 -1.43 5.57 1.92
C LYS A 63 0.04 5.19 2.17
N TYR A 64 0.95 5.63 1.30
CA TYR A 64 2.36 5.24 1.35
C TYR A 64 3.19 6.22 2.17
N GLU A 65 2.87 6.30 3.45
CA GLU A 65 3.62 7.12 4.39
C GLU A 65 4.61 6.28 5.20
N TYR A 66 5.89 6.33 4.83
CA TYR A 66 6.94 5.58 5.51
C TYR A 66 7.42 6.31 6.78
N ARG A 67 6.59 6.24 7.82
CA ARG A 67 6.95 6.71 9.18
C ARG A 67 6.68 5.62 10.21
N ASN A 68 7.68 5.36 11.05
CA ASN A 68 7.65 4.28 12.05
C ASN A 68 6.42 4.32 12.98
N SER A 69 5.85 5.50 13.25
CA SER A 69 4.67 5.68 14.10
C SER A 69 3.35 5.20 13.47
N VAL A 70 3.23 5.21 12.14
CA VAL A 70 2.01 4.83 11.40
C VAL A 70 2.16 3.55 10.59
N LEU A 71 3.39 3.04 10.46
CA LEU A 71 3.74 1.93 9.57
C LEU A 71 2.94 0.64 9.83
N ILE A 72 2.57 0.36 11.09
CA ILE A 72 1.68 -0.76 11.43
C ILE A 72 0.30 -0.61 10.77
N PHE A 73 -0.27 0.59 10.77
CA PHE A 73 -1.56 0.86 10.13
C PHE A 73 -1.46 0.80 8.61
N VAL A 74 -0.36 1.30 8.05
CA VAL A 74 -0.08 1.20 6.60
C VAL A 74 -0.01 -0.27 6.19
N PHE A 75 0.75 -1.12 6.89
CA PHE A 75 0.81 -2.54 6.58
C PHE A 75 -0.53 -3.25 6.75
N ALA A 76 -1.30 -2.93 7.79
CA ALA A 76 -2.63 -3.48 7.97
C ALA A 76 -3.56 -3.15 6.79
N ARG A 77 -3.51 -1.89 6.33
CA ARG A 77 -4.25 -1.44 5.15
C ARG A 77 -3.81 -2.18 3.89
N LEU A 78 -2.49 -2.30 3.65
CA LEU A 78 -1.94 -3.02 2.50
C LEU A 78 -2.32 -4.51 2.49
N VAL A 79 -2.37 -5.14 3.66
CA VAL A 79 -2.83 -6.54 3.81
C VAL A 79 -4.32 -6.65 3.54
N LYS A 80 -5.13 -5.73 4.08
CA LYS A 80 -6.59 -5.70 3.86
C LYS A 80 -6.93 -5.53 2.37
N GLU A 81 -6.20 -4.68 1.68
CA GLU A 81 -6.40 -4.40 0.25
C GLU A 81 -5.70 -5.41 -0.68
N GLY A 82 -4.95 -6.37 -0.13
CA GLY A 82 -4.33 -7.46 -0.88
C GLY A 82 -3.02 -7.10 -1.60
N TRP A 83 -2.47 -5.90 -1.38
CA TRP A 83 -1.19 -5.48 -1.96
C TRP A 83 0.03 -6.11 -1.27
N LEU A 84 -0.16 -6.54 -0.02
CA LEU A 84 0.87 -7.16 0.80
C LEU A 84 0.36 -8.45 1.44
N ASN A 85 1.15 -9.52 1.40
CA ASN A 85 0.88 -10.73 2.16
C ASN A 85 1.56 -10.67 3.53
N ILE A 86 0.88 -11.15 4.59
CA ILE A 86 1.45 -11.17 5.94
C ILE A 86 2.77 -11.95 6.04
N LYS A 87 2.97 -12.96 5.19
CA LYS A 87 4.21 -13.74 5.12
C LYS A 87 5.40 -12.90 4.65
N GLU A 88 5.15 -11.84 3.90
CA GLU A 88 6.20 -10.91 3.44
C GLU A 88 6.70 -10.00 4.55
N LEU A 89 6.05 -10.04 5.74
CA LEU A 89 6.48 -9.37 6.96
C LEU A 89 7.14 -10.34 7.95
N GLU A 90 7.44 -11.58 7.53
CA GLU A 90 8.21 -12.52 8.34
C GLU A 90 9.59 -11.93 8.69
N GLY A 91 9.84 -11.75 9.99
CA GLY A 91 11.02 -11.04 10.50
C GLY A 91 10.67 -9.86 11.41
N LEU A 92 9.42 -9.39 11.37
CA LEU A 92 8.88 -8.47 12.37
C LEU A 92 8.60 -9.18 13.70
N ASP A 93 8.66 -8.42 14.79
CA ASP A 93 8.24 -8.89 16.09
C ASP A 93 6.78 -9.41 16.08
N LYS A 94 6.53 -10.45 16.89
CA LYS A 94 5.22 -11.14 16.92
C LYS A 94 4.08 -10.23 17.33
N ASP A 95 4.32 -9.27 18.22
CA ASP A 95 3.27 -8.34 18.66
C ASP A 95 2.92 -7.35 17.54
N LYS A 96 3.90 -6.95 16.72
CA LYS A 96 3.67 -6.12 15.53
C LYS A 96 2.84 -6.88 14.49
N LEU A 97 3.21 -8.12 14.19
CA LEU A 97 2.47 -8.98 13.27
C LEU A 97 1.02 -9.21 13.73
N ALA A 98 0.82 -9.49 15.02
CA ALA A 98 -0.51 -9.67 15.58
C ALA A 98 -1.38 -8.42 15.44
N LYS A 99 -0.81 -7.22 15.69
CA LYS A 99 -1.50 -5.94 15.49
C LYS A 99 -1.89 -5.72 14.03
N ILE A 100 -0.98 -5.97 13.10
CA ILE A 100 -1.24 -5.84 11.65
C ILE A 100 -2.40 -6.75 11.23
N VAL A 101 -2.38 -8.01 11.64
CA VAL A 101 -3.44 -8.98 11.31
C VAL A 101 -4.79 -8.58 11.91
N ALA A 102 -4.80 -8.08 13.16
CA ALA A 102 -6.03 -7.63 13.81
C ALA A 102 -6.63 -6.40 13.10
N LEU A 103 -5.79 -5.41 12.78
CA LEU A 103 -6.20 -4.18 12.10
C LEU A 103 -6.64 -4.44 10.65
N ALA A 104 -6.05 -5.40 9.96
CA ALA A 104 -6.44 -5.76 8.59
C ALA A 104 -7.85 -6.37 8.49
N ARG A 105 -8.41 -6.84 9.61
CA ARG A 105 -9.76 -7.44 9.68
C ARG A 105 -10.85 -6.46 10.10
N MET A 106 -10.48 -5.27 10.60
CA MET A 106 -11.42 -4.16 10.86
C MET A 106 -11.72 -3.46 9.55
#